data_AF-A0AAQ3NAF8-F1
#
_entry.id   AF-A0AAQ3NAF8-F1
#
_cell.length_a   1.000
_cell.length_b   1.000
_cell.length_c   1.000
_cell.angle_alpha   90.00
_cell.angle_beta   90.00
_cell.angle_gamma   90.00
#
_symmetry.space_group_name_H-M   'P 1'
#
loop_
_entity.id
_entity.type
_entity.pdbx_description
1 polymer ?
#
loop_
_entity_poly.entity_id
_entity_poly.type
_entity_poly.pdbx_seq_one_letter_code
_entity_poly.pdbx_strand_id
1 'polypeptide(L)'
;MWSKTSYLIGCDNELAKLHTSHPEACDKVGGVIIMHIDDLRKFALLWLHKTEEVRADRAHYARNITGDIYESGWISEMYGYSFGAAELKLRHTTNREIMIYPGYVPEPGIKYRVFHYGLEFKVGNWSFDKADWREVDMVTRCWAKFPEPPDPSTLDHNDEENLQRDFLSIECVKTLNEALRLHHEKMNCHKDGSISELKEERVISRKLGNFSENFDSKENLKSRNYSEEIVSAKTDGTGIPSSFRVWVLFLCGFSVFGFLIIVFLVHSGHKRKGMKMKHHRTRRRNL
;
A
#
# COMPACT_ATOMS: atom_id res chain seq x y z
N MET A 1 -30.99 -13.49 -11.92
CA MET A 1 -30.22 -14.57 -12.57
C MET A 1 -28.84 -13.99 -12.95
N TRP A 2 -27.81 -14.39 -12.19
CA TRP A 2 -26.35 -14.22 -12.38
C TRP A 2 -25.80 -12.86 -12.88
N SER A 3 -25.41 -12.00 -11.93
CA SER A 3 -24.41 -10.97 -12.20
C SER A 3 -23.04 -11.63 -12.40
N LYS A 4 -22.55 -11.68 -13.65
CA LYS A 4 -21.16 -12.04 -14.02
C LYS A 4 -20.16 -10.98 -13.52
N THR A 5 -20.12 -10.77 -12.22
CA THR A 5 -18.99 -10.11 -11.56
C THR A 5 -18.75 -10.85 -10.25
N SER A 6 -18.54 -12.17 -10.37
CA SER A 6 -18.20 -13.07 -9.25
C SER A 6 -16.88 -12.73 -8.57
N TYR A 7 -16.11 -11.79 -9.13
CA TYR A 7 -14.87 -11.27 -8.57
C TYR A 7 -15.07 -10.41 -7.31
N LEU A 8 -16.24 -9.75 -7.18
CA LEU A 8 -16.55 -8.89 -6.04
C LEU A 8 -17.12 -9.75 -4.90
N ILE A 9 -16.24 -10.33 -4.08
CA ILE A 9 -16.62 -11.32 -3.05
C ILE A 9 -16.92 -10.69 -1.67
N GLY A 10 -16.36 -9.53 -1.33
CA GLY A 10 -16.28 -9.07 0.07
C GLY A 10 -17.36 -8.11 0.58
N CYS A 11 -17.60 -8.14 1.90
CA CYS A 11 -18.48 -7.33 2.79
C CYS A 11 -19.61 -8.13 3.46
N ASP A 12 -20.07 -9.24 2.88
CA ASP A 12 -21.05 -10.14 3.51
C ASP A 12 -20.38 -11.12 4.48
N ASN A 13 -19.54 -10.62 5.39
CA ASN A 13 -18.76 -11.44 6.31
C ASN A 13 -18.57 -10.79 7.68
N GLU A 14 -17.90 -11.51 8.57
CA GLU A 14 -17.66 -11.07 9.94
C GLU A 14 -16.74 -9.85 10.04
N LEU A 15 -15.75 -9.69 9.14
CA LEU A 15 -14.86 -8.53 9.17
C LEU A 15 -15.63 -7.21 9.02
N ALA A 16 -16.69 -7.18 8.19
CA ALA A 16 -17.50 -5.97 8.07
C ALA A 16 -18.16 -5.59 9.41
N LYS A 17 -18.57 -6.56 10.22
CA LYS A 17 -19.15 -6.27 11.54
C LYS A 17 -18.12 -5.86 12.57
N LEU A 18 -16.88 -6.34 12.43
CA LEU A 18 -15.78 -6.04 13.34
C LEU A 18 -15.15 -4.67 13.07
N HIS A 19 -14.98 -4.32 11.80
CA HIS A 19 -14.15 -3.19 11.38
C HIS A 19 -14.94 -2.01 10.79
N THR A 20 -16.26 -2.08 10.73
CA THR A 20 -17.08 -0.89 10.43
C THR A 20 -18.31 -0.78 11.33
N SER A 21 -18.65 0.47 11.65
CA SER A 21 -19.90 0.84 12.33
C SER A 21 -21.11 0.79 11.40
N HIS A 22 -20.87 0.66 10.09
CA HIS A 22 -21.88 0.71 9.03
C HIS A 22 -21.76 -0.48 8.06
N PRO A 23 -21.89 -1.74 8.53
CA PRO A 23 -21.78 -2.92 7.66
C PRO A 23 -22.80 -2.91 6.51
N GLU A 24 -23.98 -2.30 6.70
CA GLU A 24 -25.01 -2.10 5.67
C GLU A 24 -24.62 -1.13 4.55
N ALA A 25 -23.55 -0.35 4.75
CA ALA A 25 -22.99 0.57 3.78
C ALA A 25 -21.77 0.00 3.04
N CYS A 26 -21.32 -1.22 3.38
CA CYS A 26 -20.16 -1.86 2.79
C CYS A 26 -20.50 -2.46 1.42
N ASP A 27 -19.93 -1.89 0.36
CA ASP A 27 -20.06 -2.41 -1.00
C ASP A 27 -18.89 -3.34 -1.35
N LYS A 28 -19.16 -4.34 -2.20
CA LYS A 28 -18.14 -5.27 -2.71
C LYS A 28 -17.26 -4.56 -3.75
N VAL A 29 -15.94 -4.55 -3.56
CA VAL A 29 -15.00 -3.76 -4.38
C VAL A 29 -13.90 -4.64 -4.97
N GLY A 30 -13.33 -4.20 -6.08
CA GLY A 30 -12.21 -4.90 -6.73
C GLY A 30 -11.87 -4.45 -8.15
N GLY A 31 -12.68 -3.59 -8.76
CA GLY A 31 -12.32 -2.94 -10.02
C GLY A 31 -11.55 -1.63 -9.84
N VAL A 32 -11.29 -0.95 -10.96
CA VAL A 32 -10.82 0.43 -10.94
C VAL A 32 -11.83 1.33 -10.23
N ILE A 33 -11.32 2.18 -9.34
CA ILE A 33 -12.12 3.14 -8.58
C ILE A 33 -12.00 4.51 -9.26
N ILE A 34 -13.13 5.14 -9.53
CA ILE A 34 -13.22 6.52 -9.97
C ILE A 34 -13.97 7.29 -8.88
N MET A 35 -13.30 8.27 -8.29
CA MET A 35 -13.80 9.00 -7.13
C MET A 35 -13.63 10.50 -7.36
N HIS A 36 -14.61 11.30 -6.92
CA HIS A 36 -14.48 12.74 -6.91
C HIS A 36 -13.36 13.16 -5.95
N ILE A 37 -12.59 14.20 -6.30
CA ILE A 37 -11.41 14.60 -5.52
C ILE A 37 -11.76 14.98 -4.08
N ASP A 38 -12.93 15.56 -3.85
CA ASP A 38 -13.37 15.96 -2.50
C ASP A 38 -13.76 14.77 -1.62
N ASP A 39 -14.25 13.68 -2.23
CA ASP A 39 -14.50 12.44 -1.50
C ASP A 39 -13.17 11.76 -1.18
N LEU A 40 -12.25 11.73 -2.14
CA LEU A 40 -10.90 11.18 -1.94
C LEU A 40 -10.16 11.88 -0.80
N ARG A 41 -10.25 13.21 -0.69
CA ARG A 41 -9.61 13.97 0.40
C ARG A 41 -10.11 13.58 1.79
N LYS A 42 -11.39 13.27 1.92
CA LYS A 42 -11.99 12.82 3.19
C LYS A 42 -11.68 11.35 3.45
N PHE A 43 -11.68 10.56 2.38
CA PHE A 43 -11.55 9.11 2.40
C PHE A 43 -10.11 8.63 2.60
N ALA A 44 -9.11 9.29 2.02
CA ALA A 44 -7.74 8.77 1.93
C ALA A 44 -7.13 8.38 3.28
N LEU A 45 -7.24 9.25 4.29
CA LEU A 45 -6.72 8.95 5.63
C LEU A 45 -7.48 7.81 6.30
N LEU A 46 -8.79 7.72 6.05
CA LEU A 46 -9.62 6.67 6.63
C LEU A 46 -9.37 5.32 5.95
N TRP A 47 -9.12 5.31 4.64
CA TRP A 47 -8.71 4.12 3.90
C TRP A 47 -7.40 3.57 4.46
N LEU A 48 -6.39 4.42 4.65
CA LEU A 48 -5.12 4.00 5.25
C LEU A 48 -5.34 3.41 6.65
N HIS A 49 -6.06 4.13 7.52
CA HIS A 49 -6.34 3.68 8.87
C HIS A 49 -7.08 2.34 8.91
N LYS A 50 -8.13 2.18 8.10
CA LYS A 50 -8.89 0.92 8.02
C LYS A 50 -8.08 -0.21 7.41
N THR A 51 -7.18 0.07 6.48
CA THR A 51 -6.24 -0.92 5.94
C THR A 51 -5.30 -1.41 7.03
N GLU A 52 -4.76 -0.53 7.87
CA GLU A 52 -3.89 -0.90 8.99
C GLU A 52 -4.65 -1.69 10.06
N GLU A 53 -5.90 -1.31 10.35
CA GLU A 53 -6.78 -2.00 11.29
C GLU A 53 -7.03 -3.45 10.85
N VAL A 54 -7.47 -3.66 9.60
CA VAL A 54 -7.66 -5.00 9.03
C VAL A 54 -6.32 -5.75 8.96
N ARG A 55 -5.23 -5.06 8.65
CA ARG A 55 -3.91 -5.69 8.58
C ARG A 55 -3.39 -6.13 9.96
N ALA A 56 -3.80 -5.48 11.04
CA ALA A 56 -3.44 -5.90 12.40
C ALA A 56 -4.23 -7.14 12.83
N ASP A 57 -5.42 -7.36 12.26
CA ASP A 57 -6.29 -8.49 12.60
C ASP A 57 -5.93 -9.79 11.86
N ARG A 58 -4.78 -10.35 12.23
CA ARG A 58 -4.28 -11.61 11.66
C ARG A 58 -5.12 -12.83 12.03
N ALA A 59 -5.99 -12.72 13.06
CA ALA A 59 -6.82 -13.83 13.50
C ALA A 59 -7.93 -14.17 12.48
N HIS A 60 -8.34 -13.19 11.68
CA HIS A 60 -9.47 -13.34 10.76
C HIS A 60 -9.06 -13.39 9.29
N TYR A 61 -7.80 -13.68 8.95
CA TYR A 61 -7.35 -13.81 7.56
C TYR A 61 -7.81 -15.06 6.82
N ALA A 62 -8.36 -16.04 7.54
CA ALA A 62 -8.71 -17.33 6.99
C ALA A 62 -9.55 -17.20 5.71
N ARG A 63 -9.22 -18.02 4.70
CA ARG A 63 -9.79 -17.91 3.34
C ARG A 63 -11.31 -18.00 3.33
N ASN A 64 -11.89 -18.78 4.24
CA ASN A 64 -13.33 -18.96 4.39
C ASN A 64 -14.06 -17.70 4.92
N ILE A 65 -13.34 -16.78 5.57
CA ILE A 65 -13.90 -15.52 6.07
C ILE A 65 -13.71 -14.42 5.03
N THR A 66 -12.50 -14.31 4.47
CA THR A 66 -12.06 -13.11 3.76
C THR A 66 -11.99 -13.29 2.24
N GLY A 67 -11.83 -14.54 1.78
CA GLY A 67 -11.49 -14.87 0.41
C GLY A 67 -9.99 -14.76 0.11
N ASP A 68 -9.13 -14.45 1.09
CA ASP A 68 -7.68 -14.43 0.92
C ASP A 68 -7.17 -15.85 0.61
N ILE A 69 -6.78 -16.09 -0.64
CA ILE A 69 -6.25 -17.40 -1.05
C ILE A 69 -4.89 -17.72 -0.44
N TYR A 70 -4.17 -16.72 0.06
CA TYR A 70 -2.85 -16.81 0.67
C TYR A 70 -2.89 -16.71 2.19
N GLU A 71 -4.05 -16.38 2.79
CA GLU A 71 -4.27 -16.21 4.23
C GLU A 71 -3.21 -15.30 4.90
N SER A 72 -2.73 -14.30 4.16
CA SER A 72 -1.58 -13.47 4.54
C SER A 72 -1.94 -12.00 4.75
N GLY A 73 -3.21 -11.65 4.56
CA GLY A 73 -3.72 -10.29 4.66
C GLY A 73 -3.56 -9.50 3.37
N TRP A 74 -3.39 -10.17 2.22
CA TRP A 74 -3.13 -9.50 0.94
C TRP A 74 -4.29 -8.58 0.53
N ILE A 75 -5.51 -8.97 0.90
CA ILE A 75 -6.76 -8.24 0.63
C ILE A 75 -7.06 -7.12 1.65
N SER A 76 -6.19 -6.86 2.63
CA SER A 76 -6.46 -5.87 3.68
C SER A 76 -6.72 -4.47 3.12
N GLU A 77 -6.07 -4.12 2.02
CA GLU A 77 -6.27 -2.82 1.35
C GLU A 77 -7.67 -2.72 0.70
N MET A 78 -8.16 -3.80 0.11
CA MET A 78 -9.50 -3.85 -0.50
C MET A 78 -10.59 -3.75 0.57
N TYR A 79 -10.42 -4.45 1.70
CA TYR A 79 -11.34 -4.33 2.84
C TYR A 79 -11.24 -2.96 3.52
N GLY A 80 -10.02 -2.45 3.70
CA GLY A 80 -9.79 -1.10 4.22
C GLY A 80 -10.49 -0.04 3.36
N TYR A 81 -10.49 -0.22 2.04
CA TYR A 81 -11.23 0.64 1.13
C TYR A 81 -12.74 0.57 1.41
N SER A 82 -13.33 -0.64 1.37
CA SER A 82 -14.77 -0.82 1.55
C SER A 82 -15.25 -0.29 2.91
N PHE A 83 -14.50 -0.56 3.98
CA PHE A 83 -14.84 -0.11 5.32
C PHE A 83 -14.70 1.40 5.46
N GLY A 84 -13.61 1.99 4.97
CA GLY A 84 -13.46 3.45 4.99
C GLY A 84 -14.56 4.16 4.19
N ALA A 85 -15.01 3.57 3.08
CA ALA A 85 -16.10 4.11 2.28
C ALA A 85 -17.44 4.00 3.03
N ALA A 86 -17.68 2.89 3.71
CA ALA A 86 -18.86 2.66 4.54
C ALA A 86 -18.97 3.65 5.71
N GLU A 87 -17.86 3.95 6.39
CA GLU A 87 -17.81 4.95 7.47
C GLU A 87 -18.22 6.35 6.99
N LEU A 88 -17.88 6.70 5.76
CA LEU A 88 -18.28 7.95 5.12
C LEU A 88 -19.62 7.86 4.39
N LYS A 89 -20.27 6.69 4.41
CA LYS A 89 -21.51 6.38 3.70
C LYS A 89 -21.43 6.67 2.19
N LEU A 90 -20.24 6.52 1.62
CA LEU A 90 -20.03 6.59 0.18
C LEU A 90 -20.70 5.38 -0.48
N ARG A 91 -21.37 5.61 -1.61
CA ARG A 91 -22.08 4.56 -2.35
C ARG A 91 -21.46 4.38 -3.73
N HIS A 92 -21.27 3.13 -4.12
CA HIS A 92 -20.63 2.80 -5.39
C HIS A 92 -21.65 2.61 -6.50
N THR A 93 -21.28 3.02 -7.71
CA THR A 93 -22.00 2.66 -8.94
C THR A 93 -21.08 1.78 -9.78
N THR A 94 -21.53 0.58 -10.13
CA THR A 94 -20.75 -0.33 -10.99
C THR A 94 -20.94 0.05 -12.45
N ASN A 95 -19.83 0.21 -13.18
CA ASN A 95 -19.85 0.42 -14.62
C ASN A 95 -18.93 -0.62 -15.29
N ARG A 96 -19.53 -1.45 -16.15
CA ARG A 96 -18.82 -2.54 -16.86
C ARG A 96 -18.11 -2.07 -18.12
N GLU A 97 -18.34 -0.85 -18.57
CA GLU A 97 -17.80 -0.32 -19.83
C GLU A 97 -16.43 0.35 -19.65
N ILE A 98 -15.97 0.51 -18.40
CA ILE A 98 -14.74 1.28 -18.09
C ILE A 98 -13.51 0.39 -18.17
N MET A 99 -13.61 -0.85 -17.67
CA MET A 99 -12.46 -1.71 -17.44
C MET A 99 -12.69 -3.12 -17.98
N ILE A 100 -11.64 -3.70 -18.54
CA ILE A 100 -11.60 -5.11 -18.94
C ILE A 100 -10.31 -5.78 -18.44
N TYR A 101 -10.37 -7.08 -18.19
CA TYR A 101 -9.21 -7.93 -17.91
C TYR A 101 -8.76 -8.68 -19.18
N PRO A 102 -7.45 -8.93 -19.37
CA PRO A 102 -7.01 -9.90 -20.36
C PRO A 102 -7.62 -11.28 -20.05
N GLY A 103 -7.87 -12.08 -21.08
CA GLY A 103 -8.60 -13.35 -20.96
C GLY A 103 -10.12 -13.23 -20.86
N TYR A 104 -10.70 -12.03 -20.90
CA TYR A 104 -12.16 -11.83 -20.95
C TYR A 104 -12.59 -11.44 -22.37
N VAL A 105 -13.72 -11.99 -22.83
CA VAL A 105 -14.33 -11.61 -24.10
C VAL A 105 -14.86 -10.17 -23.98
N PRO A 106 -14.40 -9.22 -24.83
CA PRO A 106 -14.89 -7.86 -24.79
C PRO A 106 -16.35 -7.76 -25.24
N GLU A 107 -17.12 -6.90 -24.59
CA GLU A 107 -18.51 -6.66 -24.98
C GLU A 107 -18.57 -5.86 -26.30
N PRO A 108 -19.41 -6.29 -27.28
CA PRO A 108 -19.52 -5.60 -28.56
C PRO A 108 -19.85 -4.11 -28.42
N GLY A 109 -19.09 -3.26 -29.11
CA GLY A 109 -19.31 -1.80 -29.14
C GLY A 109 -18.78 -1.03 -27.93
N ILE A 110 -18.27 -1.71 -26.90
CA ILE A 110 -17.69 -1.06 -25.73
C ILE A 110 -16.25 -0.63 -26.00
N LYS A 111 -15.93 0.62 -25.63
CA LYS A 111 -14.58 1.18 -25.69
C LYS A 111 -14.03 1.33 -24.27
N TYR A 112 -13.44 0.24 -23.78
CA TYR A 112 -12.80 0.22 -22.46
C TYR A 112 -11.70 1.29 -22.35
N ARG A 113 -11.63 1.93 -21.18
CA ARG A 113 -10.63 2.98 -20.88
C ARG A 113 -9.47 2.45 -20.05
N VAL A 114 -9.70 1.37 -19.31
CA VAL A 114 -8.74 0.77 -18.40
C VAL A 114 -8.56 -0.69 -18.78
N PHE A 115 -7.30 -1.08 -18.98
CA PHE A 115 -6.94 -2.47 -19.18
C PHE A 115 -6.22 -2.99 -17.91
N HIS A 116 -6.86 -3.89 -17.18
CA HIS A 116 -6.43 -4.30 -15.84
C HIS A 116 -5.91 -5.74 -15.85
N TYR A 117 -4.61 -5.94 -15.59
CA TYR A 117 -3.93 -7.23 -15.75
C TYR A 117 -3.49 -7.84 -14.40
N GLY A 118 -4.47 -8.12 -13.54
CA GLY A 118 -4.21 -8.59 -12.16
C GLY A 118 -4.29 -10.10 -11.93
N LEU A 119 -4.74 -10.87 -12.92
CA LEU A 119 -5.03 -12.31 -12.81
C LEU A 119 -4.32 -13.08 -13.92
N GLU A 120 -4.11 -14.38 -13.71
CA GLU A 120 -3.66 -15.29 -14.78
C GLU A 120 -4.62 -15.25 -15.98
N PHE A 121 -4.07 -15.22 -17.19
CA PHE A 121 -4.81 -15.44 -18.43
C PHE A 121 -4.02 -16.33 -19.41
N LYS A 122 -4.72 -16.87 -20.42
CA LYS A 122 -4.17 -17.85 -21.36
C LYS A 122 -4.49 -17.49 -22.81
N VAL A 123 -3.58 -17.85 -23.70
CA VAL A 123 -3.72 -17.79 -25.16
C VAL A 123 -3.17 -19.10 -25.73
N GLY A 124 -4.07 -20.01 -26.12
CA GLY A 124 -3.69 -21.38 -26.47
C GLY A 124 -2.92 -22.09 -25.34
N ASN A 125 -1.71 -22.56 -25.64
CA ASN A 125 -0.82 -23.23 -24.67
C ASN A 125 0.06 -22.27 -23.86
N TRP A 126 -0.01 -20.97 -24.14
CA TRP A 126 0.75 -19.96 -23.43
C TRP A 126 -0.11 -19.33 -22.33
N SER A 127 0.50 -18.99 -21.20
CA SER A 127 -0.15 -18.32 -20.08
C SER A 127 0.73 -17.24 -19.49
N PHE A 128 0.11 -16.27 -18.83
CA PHE A 128 0.79 -15.24 -18.09
C PHE A 128 0.07 -14.95 -16.78
N ASP A 129 0.80 -15.03 -15.67
CA ASP A 129 0.41 -14.49 -14.38
C ASP A 129 1.49 -13.51 -13.90
N LYS A 130 1.09 -12.29 -13.57
CA LYS A 130 1.99 -11.28 -13.01
C LYS A 130 2.62 -11.75 -11.69
N ALA A 131 1.92 -12.60 -10.94
CA ALA A 131 2.38 -13.08 -9.64
C ALA A 131 3.67 -13.92 -9.72
N ASP A 132 3.89 -14.61 -10.84
CA ASP A 132 5.08 -15.44 -11.06
C ASP A 132 6.38 -14.61 -11.12
N TRP A 133 6.27 -13.30 -11.32
CA TRP A 133 7.39 -12.38 -11.54
C TRP A 133 7.66 -11.45 -10.35
N ARG A 134 6.99 -11.67 -9.21
CA ARG A 134 7.11 -10.80 -8.01
C ARG A 134 8.54 -10.74 -7.44
N GLU A 135 9.28 -11.83 -7.56
CA GLU A 135 10.66 -11.95 -7.06
C GLU A 135 11.72 -11.67 -8.14
N VAL A 136 11.29 -11.37 -9.38
CA VAL A 136 12.20 -11.06 -10.48
C VAL A 136 12.35 -9.55 -10.59
N ASP A 137 13.58 -9.07 -10.50
CA ASP A 137 13.84 -7.67 -10.78
C ASP A 137 13.76 -7.39 -12.28
N MET A 138 12.58 -6.99 -12.73
CA MET A 138 12.30 -6.65 -14.14
C MET A 138 12.82 -5.26 -14.52
N VAL A 139 13.07 -4.39 -13.53
CA VAL A 139 13.30 -2.96 -13.75
C VAL A 139 14.78 -2.65 -13.78
N THR A 140 15.54 -3.10 -12.77
CA THR A 140 16.97 -2.78 -12.67
C THR A 140 17.85 -3.73 -13.46
N ARG A 141 17.42 -5.00 -13.59
CA ARG A 141 18.14 -5.97 -14.41
C ARG A 141 17.94 -5.61 -15.88
N CYS A 142 19.03 -5.19 -16.53
CA CYS A 142 19.00 -4.80 -17.93
C CYS A 142 18.41 -5.89 -18.83
N TRP A 143 17.53 -5.45 -19.73
CA TRP A 143 16.85 -6.27 -20.73
C TRP A 143 16.01 -7.42 -20.16
N ALA A 144 15.67 -7.38 -18.86
CA ALA A 144 14.67 -8.26 -18.30
C ALA A 144 13.32 -8.02 -18.99
N LYS A 145 12.65 -9.11 -19.38
CA LYS A 145 11.39 -9.07 -20.10
C LYS A 145 10.52 -10.27 -19.76
N PHE A 146 9.21 -10.11 -19.89
CA PHE A 146 8.26 -11.19 -19.74
C PHE A 146 8.33 -12.15 -20.94
N PRO A 147 7.82 -13.39 -20.80
CA PRO A 147 7.77 -14.35 -21.89
C PRO A 147 7.01 -13.78 -23.09
N GLU A 148 7.53 -13.96 -24.29
CA GLU A 148 6.87 -13.48 -25.49
C GLU A 148 5.52 -14.21 -25.66
N PRO A 149 4.42 -13.47 -25.93
CA PRO A 149 3.15 -14.09 -26.25
C PRO A 149 3.19 -14.73 -27.64
N PRO A 150 2.23 -15.61 -27.98
CA PRO A 150 2.12 -16.20 -29.31
C PRO A 150 2.00 -15.13 -30.41
N ASP A 151 2.40 -15.49 -31.63
CA ASP A 151 2.20 -14.63 -32.79
C ASP A 151 0.70 -14.51 -33.10
N PRO A 152 0.14 -13.29 -33.21
CA PRO A 152 -1.27 -13.07 -33.56
C PRO A 152 -1.73 -13.83 -34.82
N SER A 153 -0.85 -14.08 -35.79
CA SER A 153 -1.15 -14.83 -37.01
C SER A 153 -1.33 -16.34 -36.82
N THR A 154 -0.98 -16.86 -35.64
CA THR A 154 -1.11 -18.29 -35.29
C THR A 154 -2.41 -18.60 -34.53
N LEU A 155 -3.26 -17.60 -34.29
CA LEU A 155 -4.51 -17.77 -33.58
C LEU A 155 -5.58 -18.45 -34.45
N ASP A 156 -6.53 -19.11 -33.79
CA ASP A 156 -7.70 -19.66 -34.46
C ASP A 156 -8.67 -18.55 -34.85
N HIS A 157 -8.97 -18.44 -36.14
CA HIS A 157 -9.85 -17.41 -36.70
C HIS A 157 -11.32 -17.87 -36.83
N ASN A 158 -11.66 -19.08 -36.37
CA ASN A 158 -13.01 -19.61 -36.47
C ASN A 158 -13.99 -19.04 -35.44
N ASP A 159 -13.48 -18.44 -34.35
CA ASP A 159 -14.28 -17.86 -33.27
C ASP A 159 -13.86 -16.41 -33.02
N GLU A 160 -14.68 -15.47 -33.50
CA GLU A 160 -14.38 -14.04 -33.46
C GLU A 160 -14.29 -13.49 -32.02
N GLU A 161 -15.12 -13.99 -31.10
CA GLU A 161 -15.13 -13.55 -29.69
C GLU A 161 -13.86 -13.99 -28.96
N ASN A 162 -13.47 -15.26 -29.14
CA ASN A 162 -12.23 -15.79 -28.59
C ASN A 162 -11.00 -15.15 -29.24
N LEU A 163 -11.04 -14.88 -30.54
CA LEU A 163 -9.98 -14.20 -31.26
C LEU A 163 -9.75 -12.78 -30.71
N GLN A 164 -10.82 -12.02 -30.46
CA GLN A 164 -10.71 -10.66 -29.93
C GLN A 164 -10.16 -10.64 -28.50
N ARG A 165 -10.61 -11.57 -27.65
CA ARG A 165 -10.04 -11.80 -26.31
C ARG A 165 -8.54 -12.07 -26.40
N ASP A 166 -8.14 -12.95 -27.30
CA ASP A 166 -6.74 -13.38 -27.42
C ASP A 166 -5.85 -12.26 -27.94
N PHE A 167 -6.32 -11.45 -28.90
CA PHE A 167 -5.61 -10.23 -29.31
C PHE A 167 -5.39 -9.25 -28.16
N LEU A 168 -6.41 -8.97 -27.35
CA LEU A 168 -6.25 -8.11 -26.17
C LEU A 168 -5.23 -8.69 -25.19
N SER A 169 -5.29 -10.01 -24.98
CA SER A 169 -4.40 -10.72 -24.07
C SER A 169 -2.93 -10.67 -24.53
N ILE A 170 -2.68 -10.84 -25.84
CA ILE A 170 -1.35 -10.68 -26.44
C ILE A 170 -0.87 -9.22 -26.30
N GLU A 171 -1.74 -8.25 -26.60
CA GLU A 171 -1.42 -6.83 -26.53
C GLU A 171 -0.97 -6.41 -25.11
N CYS A 172 -1.56 -7.02 -24.08
CA CYS A 172 -1.16 -6.80 -22.69
C CYS A 172 0.34 -7.03 -22.48
N VAL A 173 0.86 -8.21 -22.83
CA VAL A 173 2.27 -8.55 -22.57
C VAL A 173 3.20 -7.83 -23.54
N LYS A 174 2.80 -7.65 -24.81
CA LYS A 174 3.57 -6.84 -25.76
C LYS A 174 3.79 -5.41 -25.25
N THR A 175 2.74 -4.79 -24.73
CA THR A 175 2.80 -3.44 -24.16
C THR A 175 3.73 -3.39 -22.94
N LEU A 176 3.65 -4.40 -22.05
CA LEU A 176 4.54 -4.49 -20.89
C LEU A 176 6.01 -4.65 -21.30
N ASN A 177 6.30 -5.55 -22.24
CA ASN A 177 7.66 -5.77 -22.74
C ASN A 177 8.22 -4.55 -23.46
N GLU A 178 7.40 -3.85 -24.24
CA GLU A 178 7.80 -2.60 -24.90
C GLU A 178 8.12 -1.50 -23.88
N ALA A 179 7.31 -1.36 -22.82
CA ALA A 179 7.58 -0.42 -21.75
C ALA A 179 8.89 -0.73 -21.00
N LEU A 180 9.17 -2.02 -20.74
CA LEU A 180 10.44 -2.44 -20.14
C LEU A 180 11.63 -2.15 -21.06
N ARG A 181 11.51 -2.44 -22.36
CA ARG A 181 12.55 -2.13 -23.36
C ARG A 181 12.87 -0.64 -23.36
N LEU A 182 11.85 0.22 -23.45
CA LEU A 182 12.02 1.68 -23.41
C LEU A 182 12.65 2.16 -22.10
N HIS A 183 12.28 1.53 -20.98
CA HIS A 183 12.88 1.83 -19.68
C HIS A 183 14.38 1.49 -19.65
N HIS A 184 14.77 0.31 -20.12
CA HIS A 184 16.17 -0.12 -20.15
C HIS A 184 17.02 0.68 -21.13
N GLU A 185 16.46 1.10 -22.26
CA GLU A 185 17.11 2.05 -23.17
C GLU A 185 17.39 3.38 -22.48
N LYS A 186 16.41 3.91 -21.74
CA LYS A 186 16.58 5.15 -20.98
C LYS A 186 17.62 5.02 -19.86
N MET A 187 17.78 3.82 -19.29
CA MET A 187 18.79 3.50 -18.29
C MET A 187 20.19 3.28 -18.89
N ASN A 188 20.35 3.41 -20.21
CA ASN A 188 21.60 3.12 -20.94
C ASN A 188 22.14 1.71 -20.63
N CYS A 189 21.25 0.72 -20.59
CA CYS A 189 21.65 -0.67 -20.55
C CYS A 189 22.52 -0.99 -21.77
N HIS A 190 23.71 -1.53 -21.53
CA HIS A 190 24.57 -2.04 -22.58
C HIS A 190 24.03 -3.37 -23.10
N LYS A 191 24.36 -3.71 -24.35
CA LYS A 191 23.89 -4.96 -25.00
C LYS A 191 24.37 -6.22 -24.29
N ASP A 192 25.43 -6.13 -23.48
CA ASP A 192 25.94 -7.21 -22.64
C ASP A 192 25.19 -7.37 -21.30
N GLY A 193 24.18 -6.53 -21.04
CA GLY A 193 23.37 -6.56 -19.82
C GLY A 193 23.96 -5.77 -18.65
N SER A 194 25.07 -5.07 -18.84
CA SER A 194 25.62 -4.13 -17.85
C SER A 194 24.95 -2.76 -17.94
N ILE A 195 24.85 -2.04 -16.82
CA ILE A 195 24.45 -0.62 -16.83
C ILE A 195 25.70 0.20 -17.16
N SER A 196 25.62 1.11 -18.14
CA SER A 196 26.71 2.07 -18.35
C SER A 196 26.90 2.87 -17.07
N GLU A 197 28.14 3.01 -16.56
CA GLU A 197 28.45 3.95 -15.49
C GLU A 197 28.02 5.36 -15.91
N LEU A 198 26.78 5.72 -15.55
CA LEU A 198 26.31 7.08 -15.68
C LEU A 198 27.09 7.88 -14.66
N LYS A 199 27.95 8.79 -15.15
CA LYS A 199 28.57 9.83 -14.35
C LYS A 199 27.49 10.43 -13.44
N GLU A 200 27.69 10.22 -12.15
CA GLU A 200 26.85 10.68 -11.06
C GLU A 200 26.93 12.20 -10.94
N GLU A 201 26.36 12.92 -11.91
CA GLU A 201 26.16 14.35 -11.84
C GLU A 201 24.88 14.68 -12.58
N ARG A 202 23.80 14.91 -11.80
CA ARG A 202 22.56 15.66 -12.11
C ARG A 202 21.25 14.95 -11.76
N VAL A 203 21.08 14.43 -10.54
CA VAL A 203 19.71 14.31 -9.96
C VAL A 203 19.61 14.72 -8.48
N ILE A 204 20.69 15.19 -7.83
CA ILE A 204 20.60 15.78 -6.47
C ILE A 204 20.83 17.29 -6.55
N SER A 205 19.94 18.01 -7.24
CA SER A 205 19.81 19.46 -7.03
C SER A 205 18.41 19.91 -7.42
N ARG A 206 17.46 19.50 -6.59
CA ARG A 206 16.24 20.24 -6.29
C ARG A 206 15.57 19.55 -5.11
N LYS A 207 15.82 20.12 -3.92
CA LYS A 207 14.94 20.21 -2.73
C LYS A 207 15.60 19.69 -1.44
N LEU A 208 15.68 20.62 -0.47
CA LEU A 208 16.06 20.48 0.95
C LEU A 208 17.58 20.28 1.18
N GLY A 209 18.35 21.16 1.81
CA GLY A 209 18.03 22.22 2.77
C GLY A 209 19.11 22.11 3.86
N ASN A 210 20.00 23.10 3.91
CA ASN A 210 21.21 23.20 4.75
C ASN A 210 21.14 22.48 6.12
N PHE A 211 22.09 21.58 6.37
CA PHE A 211 22.73 21.48 7.68
C PHE A 211 24.20 21.06 7.48
N SER A 212 25.08 21.94 7.95
CA SER A 212 26.52 21.75 8.03
C SER A 212 26.88 20.83 9.19
N GLU A 213 27.69 19.80 8.96
CA GLU A 213 28.79 19.46 9.86
C GLU A 213 29.77 18.49 9.20
N ASN A 214 31.06 18.84 9.31
CA ASN A 214 32.21 18.14 8.79
C ASN A 214 32.39 16.76 9.42
N PHE A 215 32.70 15.74 8.62
CA PHE A 215 33.65 14.71 9.03
C PHE A 215 34.41 14.19 7.80
N ASP A 216 35.66 14.63 7.71
CA ASP A 216 36.70 14.04 6.86
C ASP A 216 37.03 12.63 7.38
N SER A 217 36.94 11.61 6.53
CA SER A 217 37.91 10.50 6.57
C SER A 217 37.96 9.80 5.21
N LYS A 218 39.09 9.99 4.56
CA LYS A 218 39.54 9.35 3.33
C LYS A 218 40.16 8.00 3.69
N GLU A 219 39.65 6.88 3.19
CA GLU A 219 40.50 5.69 3.01
C GLU A 219 40.07 4.80 1.84
N ASN A 220 41.08 4.31 1.14
CA ASN A 220 41.04 3.72 -0.19
C ASN A 220 40.62 2.24 -0.19
N LEU A 221 39.83 1.90 -1.21
CA LEU A 221 40.02 0.78 -2.14
C LEU A 221 40.73 -0.49 -1.64
N LYS A 222 39.98 -1.59 -1.48
CA LYS A 222 40.47 -2.90 -1.92
C LYS A 222 39.33 -3.86 -2.25
N SER A 223 39.27 -4.21 -3.54
CA SER A 223 38.53 -5.36 -4.06
C SER A 223 38.94 -6.64 -3.34
N ARG A 224 37.96 -7.45 -2.93
CA ARG A 224 38.23 -8.84 -2.59
C ARG A 224 37.00 -9.70 -2.88
N ASN A 225 37.06 -10.39 -4.01
CA ASN A 225 36.20 -11.54 -4.30
C ASN A 225 36.54 -12.65 -3.30
N TYR A 226 35.52 -13.22 -2.66
CA TYR A 226 35.59 -14.59 -2.14
C TYR A 226 34.17 -15.15 -2.08
N SER A 227 33.85 -15.98 -3.08
CA SER A 227 32.82 -17.01 -2.96
C SER A 227 33.28 -18.03 -1.91
N GLU A 228 32.31 -18.67 -1.26
CA GLU A 228 32.46 -19.75 -0.26
C GLU A 228 32.70 -19.32 1.19
N GLU A 229 31.62 -18.94 1.89
CA GLU A 229 31.27 -19.53 3.18
C GLU A 229 29.80 -19.21 3.53
N ILE A 230 28.85 -19.88 2.87
CA ILE A 230 27.46 -19.97 3.34
C ILE A 230 27.25 -21.42 3.75
N VAL A 231 27.59 -21.78 4.99
CA VAL A 231 26.80 -22.70 5.83
C VAL A 231 27.18 -22.43 7.29
N SER A 232 26.15 -22.21 8.12
CA SER A 232 26.15 -22.25 9.59
C SER A 232 26.33 -20.94 10.36
N ALA A 233 25.26 -20.15 10.42
CA ALA A 233 24.87 -19.51 11.68
C ALA A 233 23.35 -19.30 11.69
N LYS A 234 22.62 -20.33 12.14
CA LYS A 234 21.23 -20.19 12.59
C LYS A 234 21.26 -19.42 13.92
N THR A 235 20.54 -18.30 13.93
CA THR A 235 19.73 -17.74 15.04
C THR A 235 20.09 -18.17 16.46
N ASP A 236 20.49 -17.21 17.29
CA ASP A 236 19.74 -16.80 18.49
C ASP A 236 20.36 -15.55 19.13
N GLY A 237 19.51 -14.63 19.63
CA GLY A 237 19.93 -13.60 20.57
C GLY A 237 19.60 -12.16 20.15
N THR A 238 18.40 -11.72 20.52
CA THR A 238 18.05 -10.30 20.71
C THR A 238 19.12 -9.55 21.52
N GLY A 239 19.94 -8.75 20.85
CA GLY A 239 20.90 -7.84 21.46
C GLY A 239 20.57 -6.39 21.13
N ILE A 240 19.62 -5.79 21.84
CA ILE A 240 19.48 -4.32 21.86
C ILE A 240 20.77 -3.76 22.47
N PRO A 241 21.50 -2.85 21.80
CA PRO A 241 22.75 -2.32 22.32
C PRO A 241 22.54 -1.69 23.70
N SER A 242 23.43 -2.01 24.65
CA SER A 242 23.32 -1.64 26.07
C SER A 242 23.18 -0.14 26.31
N SER A 243 23.68 0.69 25.39
CA SER A 243 23.54 2.15 25.41
C SER A 243 22.08 2.62 25.26
N PHE A 244 21.25 1.91 24.49
CA PHE A 244 19.85 2.28 24.25
C PHE A 244 18.97 2.06 25.47
N ARG A 245 19.24 0.99 26.24
CA ARG A 245 18.51 0.69 27.48
C ARG A 245 18.76 1.73 28.57
N VAL A 246 19.99 2.25 28.65
CA VAL A 246 20.33 3.32 29.60
C VAL A 246 19.60 4.61 29.23
N TRP A 247 19.56 4.97 27.94
CA TRP A 247 18.91 6.19 27.48
C TRP A 247 17.39 6.18 27.71
N VAL A 248 16.74 5.04 27.49
CA VAL A 248 15.30 4.85 27.77
C VAL A 248 14.99 5.00 29.26
N LEU A 249 15.83 4.45 30.15
CA LEU A 249 15.66 4.60 31.60
C LEU A 249 15.81 6.05 32.07
N PHE A 250 16.75 6.80 31.48
CA PHE A 250 16.89 8.24 31.76
C PHE A 250 15.64 9.02 31.32
N LEU A 251 15.14 8.78 30.10
CA LEU A 251 13.92 9.45 29.61
C LEU A 251 12.68 9.15 30.45
N CYS A 252 12.49 7.89 30.85
CA CYS A 252 11.41 7.52 31.75
C CYS A 252 11.53 8.23 33.11
N GLY A 253 12.73 8.32 33.67
CA GLY A 253 12.99 9.02 34.93
C GLY A 253 12.64 10.50 34.86
N PHE A 254 13.08 11.21 33.81
CA PHE A 254 12.78 12.64 33.63
C PHE A 254 11.28 12.91 33.40
N SER A 255 10.58 12.02 32.69
CA SER A 255 9.14 12.13 32.46
C SER A 255 8.34 12.01 33.76
N VAL A 256 8.65 11.01 34.60
CA VAL A 256 7.99 10.82 35.90
C VAL A 256 8.27 11.99 36.83
N PHE A 257 9.52 12.48 36.87
CA PHE A 257 9.87 13.61 37.72
C PHE A 257 9.18 14.91 37.27
N GLY A 258 9.12 15.16 35.96
CA GLY A 258 8.38 16.28 35.39
C GLY A 258 6.89 16.23 35.71
N PHE A 259 6.27 15.05 35.61
CA PHE A 259 4.86 14.84 35.95
C PHE A 259 4.58 15.12 37.44
N LEU A 260 5.46 14.65 38.34
CA LEU A 260 5.32 14.90 39.78
C LEU A 260 5.46 16.39 40.14
N ILE A 261 6.34 17.13 39.46
CA ILE A 261 6.46 18.58 39.65
C ILE A 261 5.16 19.30 39.24
N ILE A 262 4.56 18.91 38.11
CA ILE A 262 3.30 19.50 37.64
C ILE A 262 2.17 19.22 38.64
N VAL A 263 2.04 17.97 39.12
CA VAL A 263 1.05 17.60 40.14
C VAL A 263 1.25 18.40 41.43
N PHE A 264 2.51 18.57 41.87
CA PHE A 264 2.83 19.34 43.07
C PHE A 264 2.49 20.83 42.93
N LEU A 265 2.73 21.43 41.76
CA LEU A 265 2.38 22.82 41.46
C LEU A 265 0.85 23.03 41.41
N VAL A 266 0.12 22.09 40.83
CA VAL A 266 -1.36 22.12 40.76
C VAL A 266 -1.99 21.98 42.16
N HIS A 267 -1.47 21.09 43.00
CA HIS A 267 -1.95 20.91 44.38
C HIS A 267 -1.54 22.05 45.32
N SER A 268 -0.36 22.65 45.12
CA SER A 268 0.12 23.78 45.93
C SER A 268 -0.57 25.11 45.58
N GLY A 269 -1.00 25.27 44.32
CA GLY A 269 -1.77 26.44 43.87
C GLY A 269 -3.19 26.53 44.46
N HIS A 270 -3.75 25.43 44.96
CA HIS A 270 -5.12 25.38 45.48
C HIS A 270 -5.27 25.85 46.93
N LYS A 271 -4.17 25.98 47.71
CA LYS A 271 -4.23 26.39 49.13
C LYS A 271 -4.28 27.91 49.38
N ARG A 272 -4.41 28.77 48.35
CA ARG A 272 -4.39 30.24 48.51
C ARG A 272 -5.71 30.97 48.23
N LYS A 273 -6.85 30.28 48.18
CA LYS A 273 -8.19 30.94 48.12
C LYS A 273 -9.05 30.56 49.32
N GLY A 274 -8.69 31.09 50.49
CA GLY A 274 -9.50 31.05 51.70
C GLY A 274 -9.78 32.46 52.20
N MET A 275 -11.08 32.78 52.36
CA MET A 275 -11.67 33.87 53.15
C MET A 275 -11.70 35.29 52.52
N LYS A 276 -12.79 35.59 51.81
CA LYS A 276 -13.41 36.92 51.83
C LYS A 276 -14.81 36.79 52.44
N MET A 277 -14.93 37.19 53.71
CA MET A 277 -16.17 37.42 54.44
C MET A 277 -17.11 38.34 53.63
N LYS A 278 -18.36 37.91 53.42
CA LYS A 278 -19.44 38.77 52.94
C LYS A 278 -19.97 39.59 54.12
N HIS A 279 -19.81 40.90 54.09
CA HIS A 279 -20.53 41.81 54.98
C HIS A 279 -21.98 41.98 54.50
N HIS A 280 -22.94 41.58 55.32
CA HIS A 280 -24.36 41.89 55.15
C HIS A 280 -24.58 43.36 55.55
N ARG A 281 -25.08 44.20 54.62
CA ARG A 281 -25.41 45.60 54.91
C ARG A 281 -26.93 45.74 55.07
N THR A 282 -27.35 45.88 56.32
CA THR A 282 -28.75 46.11 56.71
C THR A 282 -29.16 47.54 56.35
N ARG A 283 -30.13 47.68 55.45
CA ARG A 283 -30.73 48.98 55.07
C ARG A 283 -31.78 49.35 56.12
N ARG A 284 -31.43 50.24 57.05
CA ARG A 284 -32.42 50.93 57.90
C ARG A 284 -33.14 52.00 57.07
N ARG A 285 -34.48 51.90 57.02
CA ARG A 285 -35.41 52.99 56.71
C ARG A 285 -35.55 53.87 57.96
N ASN A 286 -35.65 55.18 57.78
CA ASN A 286 -36.38 56.17 58.58
C ASN A 286 -36.76 57.28 57.56
N LEU A 287 -38.04 57.56 57.35
CA LEU A 287 -38.88 58.54 58.07
C LEU A 287 -38.34 59.96 57.88
#